data_AF-A0A3F2RTR3-F1
#
_entry.id   AF-A0A3F2RTR3-F1
#
_cell.length_a   1.000
_cell.length_b   1.000
_cell.length_c   1.000
_cell.angle_alpha   90.00
_cell.angle_beta   90.00
_cell.angle_gamma   90.00
#
_symmetry.space_group_name_H-M   'P 1'
#
loop_
_entity.id
_entity.type
_entity.pdbx_description
1 polymer ?
#
loop_
_entity_poly.entity_id
_entity_poly.type
_entity_poly.pdbx_seq_one_letter_code
_entity_poly.pdbx_strand_id
1 'polypeptide(L)'
;MTEDETDAGGEIDTRQQAASLMQWLSFYAAQPQEHCITTVHGLLQTAFPNVIIASKKTEDDWGDVVATLESFYEASLAIDTVRLSTVVDASDKALRVVLELVLGAVVQCETKAIFVRDILTMDDSVHLGRELELIGKKLCDVEMEKGMLLETIQQLKEQLDVDVLRKERLLRALYDEQIQTLQCELDAAKVELRDKTVLASEVPALRDEVDLLRPLAEKMAKVDLTVAKYKAKIDDLSGAKDSLRRVENTNSELVEKNLALETELIKAASWQRKLKEAKEANTVVVSMPYKLNLLTLKLIYFFLPFTIATGISRV
;
A
#
# COMPACT_ATOMS: atom_id res chain seq x y z
N MET A 1 -42.75 4.91 62.12
CA MET A 1 -43.91 4.01 61.98
C MET A 1 -43.36 2.63 62.21
N THR A 2 -43.42 2.24 63.47
CA THR A 2 -42.94 1.00 64.06
C THR A 2 -44.13 0.09 64.28
N GLU A 3 -43.88 -1.22 64.27
CA GLU A 3 -44.77 -2.34 64.62
C GLU A 3 -45.64 -2.89 63.48
N ASP A 4 -45.04 -3.75 62.63
CA ASP A 4 -45.78 -4.88 62.00
C ASP A 4 -44.84 -5.98 61.43
N GLU A 5 -43.79 -6.40 62.18
CA GLU A 5 -42.81 -7.39 61.68
C GLU A 5 -42.51 -8.54 62.67
N THR A 6 -43.38 -8.79 63.65
CA THR A 6 -43.14 -9.82 64.68
C THR A 6 -43.96 -11.11 64.56
N ASP A 7 -44.86 -11.24 63.57
CA ASP A 7 -45.73 -12.44 63.49
C ASP A 7 -45.31 -13.45 62.40
N ALA A 8 -44.55 -13.03 61.37
CA ALA A 8 -44.11 -13.92 60.30
C ALA A 8 -43.05 -14.95 60.75
N GLY A 9 -42.24 -14.62 61.76
CA GLY A 9 -41.21 -15.52 62.29
C GLY A 9 -41.78 -16.71 63.09
N GLY A 10 -42.88 -16.50 63.81
CA GLY A 10 -43.54 -17.55 64.59
C GLY A 10 -44.29 -18.55 63.71
N GLU A 11 -44.85 -18.09 62.59
CA GLU A 11 -45.59 -18.96 61.66
C GLU A 11 -44.66 -19.89 60.86
N ILE A 12 -43.46 -19.42 60.51
CA ILE A 12 -42.45 -20.24 59.80
C ILE A 12 -41.89 -21.34 60.71
N ASP A 13 -41.59 -21.02 61.97
CA ASP A 13 -41.08 -21.99 62.95
C ASP A 13 -42.15 -23.03 63.32
N THR A 14 -43.41 -22.60 63.47
CA THR A 14 -44.52 -23.52 63.79
C THR A 14 -44.84 -24.49 62.65
N ARG A 15 -44.74 -24.06 61.39
CA ARG A 15 -44.90 -24.93 60.21
C ARG A 15 -43.71 -25.89 60.05
N GLN A 16 -42.49 -25.42 60.31
CA GLN A 16 -41.31 -26.28 60.28
C GLN A 16 -41.35 -27.37 61.37
N GLN A 17 -41.83 -27.02 62.57
CA GLN A 17 -42.02 -27.97 63.66
C GLN A 17 -43.11 -29.01 63.34
N ALA A 18 -44.25 -28.59 62.77
CA ALA A 18 -45.28 -29.52 62.31
C ALA A 18 -44.76 -30.47 61.20
N ALA A 19 -43.98 -29.95 60.25
CA ALA A 19 -43.36 -30.76 59.20
C ALA A 19 -42.37 -31.80 59.75
N SER A 20 -41.55 -31.41 60.74
CA SER A 20 -40.61 -32.33 61.41
C SER A 20 -41.32 -33.44 62.18
N LEU A 21 -42.43 -33.13 62.87
CA LEU A 21 -43.24 -34.13 63.59
C LEU A 21 -43.94 -35.10 62.64
N MET A 22 -44.46 -34.59 61.52
CA MET A 22 -45.10 -35.42 60.49
C MET A 22 -44.07 -36.30 59.77
N GLN A 23 -42.86 -35.79 59.53
CA GLN A 23 -41.77 -36.59 58.96
C GLN A 23 -41.34 -37.70 59.92
N TRP A 24 -41.20 -37.38 61.22
CA TRP A 24 -40.93 -38.38 62.25
C TRP A 24 -42.02 -39.46 62.30
N LEU A 25 -43.30 -39.06 62.28
CA LEU A 25 -44.41 -40.00 62.27
C LEU A 25 -44.41 -40.88 61.02
N SER A 26 -44.10 -40.30 59.85
CA SER A 26 -44.06 -41.03 58.57
C SER A 26 -43.01 -42.16 58.54
N PHE A 27 -41.95 -42.07 59.35
CA PHE A 27 -40.95 -43.13 59.50
C PHE A 27 -41.56 -44.43 60.05
N TYR A 28 -42.63 -44.31 60.84
CA TYR A 28 -43.33 -45.44 61.46
C TYR A 28 -44.57 -45.90 60.67
N ALA A 29 -44.90 -45.23 59.56
CA ALA A 29 -45.99 -45.65 58.70
C ALA A 29 -45.63 -46.95 57.98
N ALA A 30 -46.54 -47.92 57.99
CA ALA A 30 -46.40 -49.17 57.26
C ALA A 30 -46.64 -49.00 55.75
N GLN A 31 -47.41 -47.97 55.35
CA GLN A 31 -47.71 -47.67 53.96
C GLN A 31 -47.60 -46.16 53.63
N PRO A 32 -47.23 -45.76 52.40
CA PRO A 32 -47.07 -44.35 52.02
C PRO A 32 -48.34 -43.48 52.08
N GLN A 33 -49.52 -44.08 52.19
CA GLN A 33 -50.82 -43.41 52.24
C GLN A 33 -51.61 -43.74 53.52
N GLU A 34 -50.93 -44.22 54.56
CA GLU A 34 -51.56 -44.53 55.83
C GLU A 34 -52.07 -43.25 56.53
N HIS A 35 -53.27 -43.32 57.11
CA HIS A 35 -53.82 -42.20 57.86
C HIS A 35 -52.98 -41.92 59.11
N CYS A 36 -52.74 -40.65 59.41
CA CYS A 36 -51.92 -40.19 60.55
C CYS A 36 -52.30 -40.88 61.86
N ILE A 37 -53.61 -41.04 62.10
CA ILE A 37 -54.14 -41.70 63.30
C ILE A 37 -53.76 -43.18 63.40
N THR A 38 -53.76 -43.92 62.28
CA THR A 38 -53.41 -45.34 62.24
C THR A 38 -51.94 -45.53 62.60
N THR A 39 -51.07 -44.67 62.07
CA THR A 39 -49.65 -44.66 62.40
C THR A 39 -49.41 -44.33 63.87
N VAL A 40 -50.10 -43.31 64.42
CA VAL A 40 -50.01 -42.95 65.85
C VAL A 40 -50.47 -44.09 66.74
N HIS A 41 -51.56 -44.76 66.38
CA HIS A 41 -52.07 -45.91 67.11
C HIS A 41 -51.05 -47.07 67.12
N GLY A 42 -50.48 -47.42 65.95
CA GLY A 42 -49.44 -48.45 65.85
C GLY A 42 -48.18 -48.10 66.65
N LEU A 43 -47.80 -46.83 66.68
CA LEU A 43 -46.68 -46.33 67.46
C LEU A 43 -46.94 -46.45 68.97
N LEU A 44 -48.09 -46.00 69.46
CA LEU A 44 -48.46 -46.08 70.87
C LEU A 44 -48.63 -47.53 71.33
N GLN A 45 -49.16 -48.41 70.48
CA GLN A 45 -49.25 -49.85 70.77
C GLN A 45 -47.86 -50.49 70.92
N THR A 46 -46.87 -50.02 70.14
CA THR A 46 -45.48 -50.48 70.23
C THR A 46 -44.78 -49.92 71.47
N ALA A 47 -45.06 -48.67 71.84
CA ALA A 47 -44.48 -48.03 73.03
C ALA A 47 -45.12 -48.51 74.35
N PHE A 48 -46.41 -48.87 74.33
CA PHE A 48 -47.22 -49.21 75.50
C PHE A 48 -48.06 -50.48 75.29
N PRO A 49 -47.43 -51.66 75.16
CA PRO A 49 -48.14 -52.91 74.85
C PRO A 49 -49.14 -53.36 75.93
N ASN A 50 -49.00 -52.85 77.15
CA ASN A 50 -49.84 -53.18 78.30
C ASN A 50 -51.08 -52.29 78.43
N VAL A 51 -51.14 -51.17 77.70
CA VAL A 51 -52.34 -50.35 77.60
C VAL A 51 -53.19 -50.96 76.51
N ILE A 52 -54.21 -51.71 76.91
CA ILE A 52 -55.15 -52.35 75.99
C ILE A 52 -55.93 -51.22 75.29
N ILE A 53 -55.46 -50.82 74.11
CA ILE A 53 -56.31 -50.05 73.19
C ILE A 53 -57.37 -51.05 72.72
N ALA A 54 -58.60 -50.85 73.18
CA ALA A 54 -59.71 -51.76 72.93
C ALA A 54 -60.07 -51.72 71.44
N SER A 55 -59.37 -52.51 70.63
CA SER A 55 -59.65 -52.66 69.20
C SER A 55 -61.03 -53.30 69.00
N LYS A 56 -62.08 -52.47 68.93
CA LYS A 56 -63.38 -52.81 68.33
C LYS A 56 -64.30 -51.61 68.13
N LYS A 57 -63.93 -50.68 67.25
CA LYS A 57 -64.74 -50.16 66.13
C LYS A 57 -64.08 -48.90 65.56
N THR A 58 -64.14 -48.79 64.24
CA THR A 58 -63.80 -47.63 63.38
C THR A 58 -62.33 -47.21 63.35
N GLU A 59 -61.74 -47.30 62.15
CA GLU A 59 -60.34 -46.97 61.80
C GLU A 59 -59.94 -45.49 61.99
N ASP A 60 -60.71 -44.67 62.70
CA ASP A 60 -60.57 -43.19 62.71
C ASP A 60 -60.91 -42.52 64.06
N ASP A 61 -60.82 -43.20 65.21
CA ASP A 61 -61.18 -42.60 66.52
C ASP A 61 -59.96 -42.10 67.31
N TRP A 62 -59.74 -40.77 67.30
CA TRP A 62 -58.71 -40.10 68.12
C TRP A 62 -58.97 -40.25 69.63
N GLY A 63 -60.17 -40.68 70.03
CA GLY A 63 -60.52 -40.92 71.43
C GLY A 63 -59.63 -41.95 72.12
N ASP A 64 -59.25 -43.03 71.42
CA ASP A 64 -58.38 -44.07 71.97
C ASP A 64 -56.95 -43.58 72.20
N VAL A 65 -56.45 -42.75 71.27
CA VAL A 65 -55.15 -42.08 71.37
C VAL A 65 -55.13 -41.13 72.56
N VAL A 66 -56.16 -40.29 72.71
CA VAL A 66 -56.26 -39.33 73.82
C VAL A 66 -56.38 -40.05 75.15
N ALA A 67 -57.21 -41.09 75.27
CA ALA A 67 -57.36 -41.87 76.49
C ALA A 67 -56.03 -42.52 76.93
N THR A 68 -55.25 -43.02 75.96
CA THR A 68 -53.91 -43.57 76.22
C THR A 68 -52.96 -42.50 76.77
N LEU A 69 -52.99 -41.28 76.20
CA LEU A 69 -52.16 -40.17 76.66
C LEU A 69 -52.61 -39.63 78.03
N GLU A 70 -53.92 -39.50 78.29
CA GLU A 70 -54.46 -39.08 79.59
C GLU A 70 -54.08 -40.07 80.69
N SER A 71 -54.09 -41.38 80.39
CA SER A 71 -53.61 -42.42 81.30
C SER A 71 -52.11 -42.35 81.56
N PHE A 72 -51.30 -42.00 80.54
CA PHE A 72 -49.85 -41.89 80.70
C PHE A 72 -49.44 -40.64 81.49
N TYR A 73 -50.08 -39.49 81.21
CA TYR A 73 -49.78 -38.22 81.86
C TYR A 73 -50.53 -38.01 83.20
N GLU A 74 -51.40 -38.94 83.58
CA GLU A 74 -52.28 -38.85 84.78
C GLU A 74 -53.08 -37.53 84.84
N ALA A 75 -53.40 -36.98 83.67
CA ALA A 75 -54.01 -35.66 83.53
C ALA A 75 -55.09 -35.69 82.45
N SER A 76 -56.20 -34.98 82.67
CA SER A 76 -57.19 -34.78 81.60
C SER A 76 -56.65 -33.79 80.59
N LEU A 77 -56.48 -34.26 79.37
CA LEU A 77 -56.01 -33.50 78.24
C LEU A 77 -57.26 -32.95 77.56
N ALA A 78 -57.54 -31.65 77.70
CA ALA A 78 -58.70 -30.99 77.10
C ALA A 78 -58.57 -30.86 75.56
N ILE A 79 -58.43 -32.00 74.88
CA ILE A 79 -58.19 -32.14 73.46
C ILE A 79 -59.52 -32.41 72.76
N ASP A 80 -59.83 -31.62 71.74
CA ASP A 80 -61.07 -31.75 70.96
C ASP A 80 -60.92 -32.84 69.89
N THR A 81 -61.37 -34.05 70.23
CA THR A 81 -61.31 -35.24 69.36
C THR A 81 -62.19 -35.10 68.10
N VAL A 82 -63.25 -34.30 68.15
CA VAL A 82 -64.14 -34.04 67.00
C VAL A 82 -63.47 -33.13 65.99
N ARG A 83 -62.64 -32.18 66.44
CA ARG A 83 -61.84 -31.36 65.53
C ARG A 83 -60.73 -32.17 64.87
N LEU A 84 -60.04 -33.03 65.62
CA LEU A 84 -58.94 -33.88 65.11
C LEU A 84 -59.36 -34.82 63.98
N SER A 85 -60.58 -35.38 64.04
CA SER A 85 -61.10 -36.26 62.98
C SER A 85 -61.45 -35.53 61.68
N THR A 86 -61.54 -34.19 61.71
CA THR A 86 -61.80 -33.35 60.53
C THR A 86 -60.56 -32.66 59.97
N VAL A 87 -59.39 -32.87 60.58
CA VAL A 87 -58.14 -32.24 60.16
C VAL A 87 -57.67 -32.85 58.84
N VAL A 88 -57.60 -32.01 57.80
CA VAL A 88 -57.02 -32.34 56.49
C VAL A 88 -55.60 -31.78 56.35
N ASP A 89 -55.26 -30.75 57.14
CA ASP A 89 -53.98 -30.05 57.06
C ASP A 89 -53.01 -30.53 58.14
N ALA A 90 -51.82 -30.93 57.70
CA ALA A 90 -50.70 -31.34 58.55
C ALA A 90 -50.18 -30.23 59.48
N SER A 91 -50.54 -28.97 59.21
CA SER A 91 -50.16 -27.81 60.03
C SER A 91 -51.19 -27.43 61.10
N ASP A 92 -52.26 -28.21 61.30
CA ASP A 92 -53.28 -27.89 62.31
C ASP A 92 -52.70 -27.90 63.74
N LYS A 93 -53.00 -26.84 64.50
CA LYS A 93 -52.49 -26.65 65.86
C LYS A 93 -52.93 -27.77 66.81
N ALA A 94 -54.15 -28.28 66.69
CA ALA A 94 -54.65 -29.35 67.56
C ALA A 94 -53.93 -30.67 67.26
N LEU A 95 -53.75 -31.01 65.99
CA LEU A 95 -52.99 -32.19 65.58
C LEU A 95 -51.53 -32.13 66.04
N ARG A 96 -50.90 -30.96 65.87
CA ARG A 96 -49.52 -30.74 66.32
C ARG A 96 -49.35 -30.96 67.82
N VAL A 97 -50.24 -30.40 68.64
CA VAL A 97 -50.19 -30.58 70.10
C VAL A 97 -50.32 -32.06 70.48
N VAL A 98 -51.22 -32.81 69.81
CA VAL A 98 -51.33 -34.26 70.02
C VAL A 98 -50.02 -34.96 69.66
N LEU A 99 -49.42 -34.66 68.51
CA LEU A 99 -48.16 -35.28 68.08
C LEU A 99 -46.98 -34.96 69.01
N GLU A 100 -46.92 -33.75 69.57
CA GLU A 100 -45.92 -33.39 70.59
C GLU A 100 -46.10 -34.21 71.87
N LEU A 101 -47.34 -34.41 72.32
CA LEU A 101 -47.65 -35.25 73.47
C LEU A 101 -47.34 -36.73 73.20
N VAL A 102 -47.66 -37.23 72.01
CA VAL A 102 -47.31 -38.60 71.59
C VAL A 102 -45.79 -38.78 71.56
N LEU A 103 -45.05 -37.86 70.94
CA LEU A 103 -43.59 -37.89 70.93
C LEU A 103 -43.02 -37.86 72.35
N GLY A 104 -43.55 -36.98 73.21
CA GLY A 104 -43.18 -36.88 74.63
C GLY A 104 -43.38 -38.19 75.38
N ALA A 105 -44.52 -38.87 75.17
CA ALA A 105 -44.83 -40.15 75.77
C ALA A 105 -43.92 -41.26 75.25
N VAL A 106 -43.72 -41.33 73.93
CA VAL A 106 -42.89 -42.35 73.25
C VAL A 106 -41.41 -42.23 73.64
N VAL A 107 -40.89 -41.02 73.84
CA VAL A 107 -39.51 -40.81 74.31
C VAL A 107 -39.34 -41.08 75.81
N GLN A 108 -40.44 -41.18 76.57
CA GLN A 108 -40.43 -41.49 78.00
C GLN A 108 -40.80 -42.94 78.33
N CYS A 109 -41.21 -43.74 77.34
CA CYS A 109 -41.59 -45.15 77.54
C CYS A 109 -40.39 -46.07 77.84
N GLU A 110 -40.67 -47.32 78.21
CA GLU A 110 -39.64 -48.32 78.54
C GLU A 110 -38.74 -48.66 77.33
N THR A 111 -39.28 -48.59 76.10
CA THR A 111 -38.57 -48.88 74.84
C THR A 111 -38.00 -47.62 74.16
N LYS A 112 -37.89 -46.49 74.88
CA LYS A 112 -37.42 -45.19 74.36
C LYS A 112 -36.10 -45.20 73.59
N ALA A 113 -35.20 -46.14 73.87
CA ALA A 113 -33.88 -46.21 73.23
C ALA A 113 -33.98 -46.40 71.70
N ILE A 114 -35.01 -47.10 71.21
CA ILE A 114 -35.25 -47.29 69.78
C ILE A 114 -35.70 -45.97 69.16
N PHE A 115 -36.73 -45.35 69.73
CA PHE A 115 -37.30 -44.09 69.23
C PHE A 115 -36.29 -42.93 69.25
N VAL A 116 -35.51 -42.80 70.33
CA VAL A 116 -34.45 -41.77 70.42
C VAL A 116 -33.36 -41.98 69.36
N ARG A 117 -32.93 -43.23 69.14
CA ARG A 117 -31.95 -43.54 68.11
C ARG A 117 -32.50 -43.20 66.72
N ASP A 118 -33.74 -43.59 66.44
CA ASP A 118 -34.37 -43.35 65.14
C ASP A 118 -34.52 -41.84 64.87
N ILE A 119 -34.91 -41.05 65.88
CA ILE A 119 -34.95 -39.58 65.80
C ILE A 119 -33.57 -38.99 65.45
N LEU A 120 -32.50 -39.43 66.11
CA LEU A 120 -31.14 -38.96 65.82
C LEU A 120 -30.71 -39.31 64.39
N THR A 121 -31.02 -40.53 63.94
CA THR A 121 -30.71 -40.93 62.56
C THR A 121 -31.51 -40.17 61.51
N MET A 122 -32.74 -39.74 61.84
CA MET A 122 -33.57 -38.95 60.95
C MET A 122 -33.04 -37.52 60.82
N ASP A 123 -32.60 -36.90 61.92
CA ASP A 123 -32.01 -35.55 61.89
C ASP A 123 -30.74 -35.52 61.00
N ASP A 124 -29.88 -36.53 61.13
CA ASP A 124 -28.73 -36.74 60.25
C ASP A 124 -29.15 -36.87 58.77
N SER A 125 -30.24 -37.62 58.49
CA SER A 125 -30.75 -37.80 57.12
C SER A 125 -31.33 -36.52 56.52
N VAL A 126 -31.99 -35.69 57.32
CA VAL A 126 -32.54 -34.38 56.92
C VAL A 126 -31.42 -33.40 56.65
N HIS A 127 -30.40 -33.39 57.51
CA HIS A 127 -29.21 -32.57 57.33
C HIS A 127 -28.48 -32.92 56.03
N LEU A 128 -28.20 -34.21 55.80
CA LEU A 128 -27.60 -34.71 54.56
C LEU A 128 -28.46 -34.36 53.34
N GLY A 129 -29.79 -34.43 53.44
CA GLY A 129 -30.70 -34.03 52.36
C GLY A 129 -30.54 -32.55 51.96
N ARG A 130 -30.44 -31.64 52.94
CA ARG A 130 -30.23 -30.21 52.67
C ARG A 130 -28.86 -29.94 52.05
N GLU A 131 -27.82 -30.61 52.52
CA GLU A 131 -26.48 -30.48 51.95
C GLU A 131 -26.44 -30.99 50.50
N LEU A 132 -27.08 -32.12 50.21
CA LEU A 132 -27.20 -32.66 48.85
C LEU A 132 -28.00 -31.71 47.94
N GLU A 133 -29.05 -31.07 48.43
CA GLU A 133 -29.80 -30.06 47.66
C GLU A 133 -28.92 -28.85 47.33
N LEU A 134 -28.14 -28.36 48.30
CA LEU A 134 -27.21 -27.24 48.10
C LEU A 134 -26.12 -27.61 47.08
N ILE A 135 -25.55 -28.81 47.19
CA ILE A 135 -24.56 -29.32 46.25
C ILE A 135 -25.18 -29.46 44.85
N GLY A 136 -26.41 -29.96 44.77
CA GLY A 136 -27.17 -30.07 43.52
C GLY A 136 -27.34 -28.72 42.82
N LYS A 137 -27.74 -27.67 43.56
CA LYS A 137 -27.86 -26.30 43.03
C LYS A 137 -26.53 -25.79 42.50
N LYS A 138 -25.45 -25.91 43.28
CA LYS A 138 -24.10 -25.50 42.84
C LYS A 138 -23.63 -26.26 41.61
N LEU A 139 -23.96 -27.55 41.51
CA LEU A 139 -23.61 -28.36 40.35
C LEU A 139 -24.36 -27.89 39.10
N CYS A 140 -25.66 -27.56 39.22
CA CYS A 140 -26.42 -26.93 38.13
C CYS A 140 -25.81 -25.60 37.69
N ASP A 141 -25.41 -24.73 38.62
CA ASP A 141 -24.78 -23.44 38.29
C ASP A 141 -23.47 -23.64 37.51
N VAL A 142 -22.61 -24.55 37.97
CA VAL A 142 -21.34 -24.89 37.29
C VAL A 142 -21.58 -25.51 35.92
N GLU A 143 -22.62 -26.34 35.76
CA GLU A 143 -23.00 -26.90 34.46
C GLU A 143 -23.47 -25.82 33.48
N MET A 144 -24.21 -24.82 33.96
CA MET A 144 -24.62 -23.66 33.15
C MET A 144 -23.42 -22.82 32.73
N GLU A 145 -22.51 -22.49 33.67
CA GLU A 145 -21.28 -21.75 33.37
C GLU A 145 -20.39 -22.49 32.37
N LYS A 146 -20.24 -23.81 32.54
CA LYS A 146 -19.54 -24.67 31.58
C LYS A 146 -20.18 -24.62 30.20
N GLY A 147 -21.51 -24.64 30.11
CA GLY A 147 -22.25 -24.48 28.85
C GLY A 147 -21.90 -23.17 28.15
N MET A 148 -22.01 -22.04 28.87
CA MET A 148 -21.66 -20.72 28.33
C MET A 148 -20.20 -20.61 27.89
N LEU A 149 -19.27 -21.19 28.65
CA LEU A 149 -17.85 -21.23 28.31
C LEU A 149 -17.59 -22.06 27.05
N LEU A 150 -18.25 -23.21 26.90
CA LEU A 150 -18.12 -24.05 25.70
C LEU A 150 -18.65 -23.33 24.46
N GLU A 151 -19.78 -22.63 24.56
CA GLU A 151 -20.31 -21.81 23.47
C GLU A 151 -19.34 -20.68 23.08
N THR A 152 -18.77 -20.00 24.07
CA THR A 152 -17.78 -18.93 23.83
C THR A 152 -16.52 -19.48 23.15
N ILE A 153 -16.01 -20.63 23.60
CA ILE A 153 -14.85 -21.29 22.99
C ILE A 153 -15.16 -21.67 21.54
N GLN A 154 -16.35 -22.19 21.27
CA GLN A 154 -16.77 -22.56 19.92
C GLN A 154 -16.84 -21.33 18.99
N GLN A 155 -17.42 -20.22 19.45
CA GLN A 155 -17.47 -18.96 18.70
C GLN A 155 -16.07 -18.40 18.41
N LEU A 156 -15.19 -18.40 19.41
CA LEU A 156 -13.81 -17.94 19.23
C LEU A 156 -13.03 -18.80 18.24
N LYS A 157 -13.26 -20.11 18.26
CA LYS A 157 -12.67 -21.05 17.30
C LYS A 157 -13.12 -20.76 15.87
N GLU A 158 -14.42 -20.59 15.66
CA GLU A 158 -14.98 -20.26 14.34
C GLU A 158 -14.46 -18.91 13.83
N GLN A 159 -14.38 -17.90 14.70
CA GLN A 159 -13.80 -16.60 14.36
C GLN A 159 -12.33 -16.73 13.96
N LEU A 160 -11.54 -17.51 14.71
CA LEU A 160 -10.14 -17.77 14.39
C LEU A 160 -9.99 -18.47 13.03
N ASP A 161 -10.81 -19.48 12.74
CA ASP A 161 -10.79 -20.21 11.47
C ASP A 161 -11.09 -19.27 10.28
N VAL A 162 -12.07 -18.38 10.43
CA VAL A 162 -12.39 -17.33 9.43
C VAL A 162 -11.20 -16.38 9.24
N ASP A 163 -10.59 -15.91 10.32
CA ASP A 163 -9.46 -14.98 10.26
C ASP A 163 -8.20 -15.62 9.64
N VAL A 164 -7.95 -16.89 9.92
CA VAL A 164 -6.87 -17.67 9.30
C VAL A 164 -7.10 -17.78 7.80
N LEU A 165 -8.28 -18.23 7.36
CA LEU A 165 -8.61 -18.34 5.95
C LEU A 165 -8.54 -16.98 5.22
N ARG A 166 -8.96 -15.89 5.88
CA ARG A 166 -8.84 -14.53 5.34
C ARG A 166 -7.38 -14.14 5.15
N LYS A 167 -6.53 -14.35 6.15
CA LYS A 167 -5.09 -14.06 6.08
C LYS A 167 -4.40 -14.89 5.00
N GLU A 168 -4.72 -16.18 4.87
CA GLU A 168 -4.18 -17.04 3.83
C GLU A 168 -4.55 -16.54 2.42
N ARG A 169 -5.79 -16.11 2.19
CA ARG A 169 -6.20 -15.53 0.90
C ARG A 169 -5.44 -14.25 0.57
N LEU A 170 -5.27 -13.36 1.55
CA LEU A 170 -4.50 -12.13 1.37
C LEU A 170 -3.02 -12.41 1.06
N LEU A 171 -2.40 -13.34 1.78
CA LEU A 171 -1.02 -13.75 1.51
C LEU A 171 -0.86 -14.36 0.12
N ARG A 172 -1.78 -15.24 -0.30
CA ARG A 172 -1.79 -15.78 -1.67
C ARG A 172 -1.89 -14.67 -2.72
N ALA A 173 -2.82 -13.73 -2.55
CA ALA A 173 -2.99 -12.62 -3.48
C ALA A 173 -1.72 -11.75 -3.58
N LEU A 174 -1.06 -11.46 -2.46
CA LEU A 174 0.20 -10.70 -2.44
C LEU A 174 1.34 -11.45 -3.14
N TYR A 175 1.46 -12.76 -2.91
CA TYR A 175 2.45 -13.57 -3.61
C TYR A 175 2.17 -13.68 -5.11
N ASP A 176 0.90 -13.82 -5.50
CA ASP A 176 0.50 -13.86 -6.91
C ASP A 176 0.83 -12.53 -7.62
N GLU A 177 0.58 -11.39 -6.98
CA GLU A 177 0.94 -10.05 -7.49
C GLU A 177 2.46 -9.89 -7.63
N GLN A 178 3.23 -10.34 -6.63
CA GLN A 178 4.69 -10.29 -6.68
C GLN A 178 5.25 -11.19 -7.79
N ILE A 179 4.70 -12.40 -7.96
CA ILE A 179 5.07 -13.31 -9.04
C ILE A 179 4.79 -12.67 -10.40
N GLN A 180 3.63 -12.06 -10.59
CA GLN A 180 3.27 -11.37 -11.84
C GLN A 180 4.22 -10.19 -12.14
N THR A 181 4.57 -9.40 -11.11
CA THR A 181 5.49 -8.28 -11.25
C THR A 181 6.88 -8.77 -11.69
N LEU A 182 7.42 -9.79 -11.01
CA LEU A 182 8.71 -10.38 -11.35
C LEU A 182 8.71 -11.04 -12.74
N GLN A 183 7.60 -11.64 -13.16
CA GLN A 183 7.45 -12.18 -14.52
C GLN A 183 7.48 -11.07 -15.57
N CYS A 184 6.78 -9.95 -15.35
CA CYS A 184 6.80 -8.80 -16.26
C CYS A 184 8.21 -8.19 -16.37
N GLU A 185 8.91 -8.02 -15.25
CA GLU A 185 10.30 -7.53 -15.24
C GLU A 185 11.25 -8.49 -15.96
N LEU A 186 11.10 -9.79 -15.75
CA LEU A 186 11.89 -10.81 -16.43
C LEU A 186 11.68 -10.77 -17.95
N ASP A 187 10.43 -10.66 -18.40
CA ASP A 187 10.13 -10.62 -19.83
C ASP A 187 10.58 -9.30 -20.47
N ALA A 188 10.47 -8.17 -19.78
CA ALA A 188 11.05 -6.90 -20.22
C ALA A 188 12.58 -7.01 -20.36
N ALA A 189 13.26 -7.56 -19.37
CA ALA A 189 14.71 -7.77 -19.41
C ALA A 189 15.13 -8.73 -20.55
N LYS A 190 14.35 -9.78 -20.83
CA LYS A 190 14.59 -10.66 -21.97
C LYS A 190 14.45 -9.94 -23.31
N VAL A 191 13.46 -9.06 -23.46
CA VAL A 191 13.30 -8.24 -24.67
C VAL A 191 14.50 -7.32 -24.83
N GLU A 192 14.88 -6.59 -23.79
CA GLU A 192 16.05 -5.70 -23.84
C GLU A 192 17.34 -6.47 -24.17
N LEU A 193 17.51 -7.69 -23.64
CA LEU A 193 18.64 -8.55 -23.96
C LEU A 193 18.65 -8.97 -25.43
N ARG A 194 17.49 -9.30 -26.02
CA ARG A 194 17.38 -9.64 -27.44
C ARG A 194 17.75 -8.43 -28.31
N ASP A 195 17.25 -7.24 -27.99
CA ASP A 195 17.57 -6.01 -28.73
C ASP A 195 19.06 -5.70 -28.68
N LYS A 196 19.67 -5.82 -27.49
CA LYS A 196 21.12 -5.68 -27.32
C LYS A 196 21.89 -6.74 -28.11
N THR A 197 21.39 -7.97 -28.18
CA THR A 197 22.02 -9.05 -28.96
C THR A 197 21.96 -8.74 -30.46
N VAL A 198 20.84 -8.20 -30.96
CA VAL A 198 20.71 -7.74 -32.35
C VAL A 198 21.70 -6.60 -32.62
N LEU A 199 21.71 -5.56 -31.79
CA LEU A 199 22.66 -4.45 -31.94
C LEU A 199 24.12 -4.92 -31.90
N ALA A 200 24.45 -5.84 -31.00
CA ALA A 200 25.80 -6.42 -30.91
C ALA A 200 26.20 -7.18 -32.19
N SER A 201 25.24 -7.74 -32.93
CA SER A 201 25.48 -8.39 -34.23
C SER A 201 25.62 -7.40 -35.39
N GLU A 202 24.99 -6.23 -35.31
CA GLU A 202 25.07 -5.17 -36.32
C GLU A 202 26.40 -4.40 -36.26
N VAL A 203 26.96 -4.23 -35.06
CA VAL A 203 28.23 -3.48 -34.86
C VAL A 203 29.39 -4.05 -35.70
N PRO A 204 29.66 -5.37 -35.73
CA PRO A 204 30.66 -5.95 -36.62
C PRO A 204 30.37 -5.70 -38.10
N ALA A 205 29.11 -5.86 -38.54
CA ALA A 205 28.74 -5.66 -39.94
C ALA A 205 28.97 -4.21 -40.42
N LEU A 206 28.57 -3.23 -39.60
CA LEU A 206 28.84 -1.82 -39.88
C LEU A 206 30.33 -1.49 -39.83
N ARG A 207 31.08 -2.13 -38.93
CA ARG A 207 32.53 -1.98 -38.88
C ARG A 207 33.19 -2.49 -40.16
N ASP A 208 32.76 -3.65 -40.66
CA ASP A 208 33.25 -4.22 -41.91
C ASP A 208 32.93 -3.29 -43.09
N GLU A 209 31.74 -2.68 -43.13
CA GLU A 209 31.38 -1.68 -44.14
C GLU A 209 32.29 -0.43 -44.07
N VAL A 210 32.54 0.09 -42.87
CA VAL A 210 33.48 1.21 -42.66
C VAL A 210 34.89 0.84 -43.11
N ASP A 211 35.34 -0.39 -42.82
CA ASP A 211 36.65 -0.89 -43.25
C ASP A 211 36.75 -1.00 -44.78
N LEU A 212 35.67 -1.36 -45.48
CA LEU A 212 35.60 -1.36 -46.95
C LEU A 212 35.59 0.06 -47.56
N LEU A 213 34.96 1.02 -46.90
CA LEU A 213 34.88 2.40 -47.38
C LEU A 213 36.19 3.18 -47.17
N ARG A 214 37.01 2.82 -46.18
CA ARG A 214 38.27 3.53 -45.86
C ARG A 214 39.25 3.63 -47.05
N PRO A 215 39.56 2.56 -47.81
CA PRO A 215 40.41 2.65 -48.99
C PRO A 215 39.81 3.49 -50.12
N LEU A 216 38.48 3.53 -50.25
CA LEU A 216 37.80 4.37 -51.25
C LEU A 216 37.93 5.84 -50.89
N ALA A 217 37.78 6.19 -49.61
CA ALA A 217 38.01 7.55 -49.11
C ALA A 217 39.47 7.98 -49.34
N GLU A 218 40.45 7.11 -49.10
CA GLU A 218 41.86 7.39 -49.40
C GLU A 218 42.13 7.59 -50.91
N LYS A 219 41.48 6.80 -51.77
CA LYS A 219 41.56 6.99 -53.23
C LYS A 219 40.92 8.31 -53.66
N MET A 220 39.77 8.67 -53.10
CA MET A 220 39.11 9.95 -53.36
C MET A 220 40.04 11.11 -52.98
N ALA A 221 40.64 11.08 -51.79
CA ALA A 221 41.59 12.10 -51.36
C ALA A 221 42.80 12.25 -52.31
N LYS A 222 43.30 11.14 -52.87
CA LYS A 222 44.36 11.19 -53.91
C LYS A 222 43.86 11.85 -55.20
N VAL A 223 42.63 11.55 -55.63
CA VAL A 223 42.02 12.19 -56.80
C VAL A 223 41.78 13.68 -56.55
N ASP A 224 41.33 14.08 -55.36
CA ASP A 224 41.16 15.49 -55.02
C ASP A 224 42.48 16.25 -55.09
N LEU A 225 43.58 15.64 -54.62
CA LEU A 225 44.92 16.22 -54.77
C LEU A 225 45.36 16.33 -56.23
N THR A 226 45.04 15.37 -57.10
CA THR A 226 45.38 15.49 -58.53
C THR A 226 44.52 16.54 -59.21
N VAL A 227 43.23 16.61 -58.91
CA VAL A 227 42.32 17.67 -59.38
C VAL A 227 42.82 19.05 -58.94
N ALA A 228 43.23 19.21 -57.68
CA ALA A 228 43.81 20.45 -57.18
C ALA A 228 45.08 20.85 -57.94
N LYS A 229 45.99 19.89 -58.21
CA LYS A 229 47.19 20.12 -59.04
C LYS A 229 46.84 20.56 -60.47
N TYR A 230 45.88 19.90 -61.11
CA TYR A 230 45.47 20.25 -62.46
C TYR A 230 44.78 21.62 -62.53
N LYS A 231 43.98 21.98 -61.51
CA LYS A 231 43.41 23.34 -61.39
C LYS A 231 44.51 24.40 -61.31
N ALA A 232 45.49 24.23 -60.42
CA ALA A 232 46.62 25.15 -60.31
C ALA A 232 47.38 25.31 -61.65
N LYS A 233 47.61 24.20 -62.37
CA LYS A 233 48.25 24.23 -63.69
C LYS A 233 47.43 24.98 -64.74
N ILE A 234 46.10 24.85 -64.71
CA ILE A 234 45.19 25.61 -65.58
C ILE A 234 45.29 27.11 -65.26
N ASP A 235 45.31 27.47 -63.98
CA ASP A 235 45.44 28.86 -63.53
C ASP A 235 46.79 29.46 -63.98
N ASP A 236 47.90 28.73 -63.84
CA ASP A 236 49.23 29.14 -64.33
C ASP A 236 49.25 29.35 -65.85
N LEU A 237 48.69 28.41 -66.62
CA LEU A 237 48.59 28.52 -68.08
C LEU A 237 47.72 29.70 -68.49
N SER A 238 46.66 30.00 -67.74
CA SER A 238 45.83 31.17 -67.98
C SER A 238 46.61 32.48 -67.75
N GLY A 239 47.40 32.57 -66.67
CA GLY A 239 48.28 33.72 -66.41
C GLY A 239 49.40 33.88 -67.44
N ALA A 240 49.95 32.76 -67.93
CA ALA A 240 50.92 32.76 -69.03
C ALA A 240 50.29 33.28 -70.34
N LYS A 241 49.07 32.85 -70.66
CA LYS A 241 48.30 33.32 -71.82
C LYS A 241 48.03 34.83 -71.75
N ASP A 242 47.67 35.36 -70.59
CA ASP A 242 47.46 36.81 -70.41
C ASP A 242 48.76 37.60 -70.52
N SER A 243 49.88 37.03 -70.06
CA SER A 243 51.21 37.61 -70.23
C SER A 243 51.65 37.62 -71.69
N LEU A 244 51.37 36.55 -72.45
CA LEU A 244 51.62 36.50 -73.89
C LEU A 244 50.84 37.59 -74.62
N ARG A 245 49.54 37.75 -74.34
CA ARG A 245 48.72 38.83 -74.91
C ARG A 245 49.28 40.21 -74.64
N ARG A 246 49.77 40.48 -73.43
CA ARG A 246 50.42 41.76 -73.10
C ARG A 246 51.67 41.98 -73.96
N VAL A 247 52.52 40.97 -74.10
CA VAL A 247 53.72 41.06 -74.93
C VAL A 247 53.35 41.26 -76.40
N GLU A 248 52.39 40.52 -76.94
CA GLU A 248 51.88 40.67 -78.32
C GLU A 248 51.37 42.10 -78.58
N ASN A 249 50.62 42.69 -77.63
CA ASN A 249 50.18 44.07 -77.72
C ASN A 249 51.36 45.04 -77.74
N THR A 250 52.31 44.91 -76.80
CA THR A 250 53.50 45.79 -76.77
C THR A 250 54.37 45.63 -78.02
N ASN A 251 54.49 44.42 -78.56
CA ASN A 251 55.22 44.17 -79.79
C ASN A 251 54.52 44.82 -80.98
N SER A 252 53.19 44.75 -81.05
CA SER A 252 52.39 45.44 -82.08
C SER A 252 52.61 46.96 -82.01
N GLU A 253 52.59 47.56 -80.81
CA GLU A 253 52.91 48.98 -80.60
C GLU A 253 54.35 49.33 -81.04
N LEU A 254 55.33 48.48 -80.74
CA LEU A 254 56.72 48.68 -81.17
C LEU A 254 56.87 48.57 -82.69
N VAL A 255 56.17 47.65 -83.33
CA VAL A 255 56.13 47.53 -84.80
C VAL A 255 55.52 48.77 -85.41
N GLU A 256 54.40 49.28 -84.87
CA GLU A 256 53.81 50.55 -85.31
C GLU A 256 54.78 51.72 -85.17
N LYS A 257 55.48 51.83 -84.04
CA LYS A 257 56.52 52.85 -83.82
C LYS A 257 57.68 52.71 -84.79
N ASN A 258 58.18 51.50 -85.03
CA ASN A 258 59.26 51.25 -85.99
C ASN A 258 58.83 51.64 -87.41
N LEU A 259 57.63 51.27 -87.83
CA LEU A 259 57.09 51.66 -89.12
C LEU A 259 57.00 53.19 -89.24
N ALA A 260 56.53 53.88 -88.19
CA ALA A 260 56.53 55.34 -88.16
C ALA A 260 57.94 55.92 -88.29
N LEU A 261 58.91 55.42 -87.53
CA LEU A 261 60.31 55.85 -87.62
C LEU A 261 60.93 55.58 -89.00
N GLU A 262 60.63 54.43 -89.63
CA GLU A 262 61.04 54.14 -91.01
C GLU A 262 60.45 55.16 -91.99
N THR A 263 59.18 55.53 -91.83
CA THR A 263 58.58 56.59 -92.67
C THR A 263 59.23 57.94 -92.44
N GLU A 264 59.60 58.27 -91.20
CA GLU A 264 60.35 59.49 -90.89
C GLU A 264 61.76 59.46 -91.46
N LEU A 265 62.43 58.31 -91.43
CA LEU A 265 63.76 58.12 -92.01
C LEU A 265 63.72 58.25 -93.53
N ILE A 266 62.70 57.71 -94.20
CA ILE A 266 62.46 57.92 -95.63
C ILE A 266 62.24 59.41 -95.93
N LYS A 267 61.43 60.10 -95.12
CA LYS A 267 61.23 61.56 -95.24
C LYS A 267 62.56 62.29 -95.04
N ALA A 268 63.33 62.00 -94.00
CA ALA A 268 64.64 62.59 -93.73
C ALA A 268 65.62 62.34 -94.88
N ALA A 269 65.70 61.13 -95.41
CA ALA A 269 66.50 60.80 -96.59
C ALA A 269 66.05 61.59 -97.83
N SER A 270 64.75 61.84 -97.99
CA SER A 270 64.23 62.71 -99.04
C SER A 270 64.64 64.18 -98.86
N TRP A 271 64.61 64.70 -97.63
CA TRP A 271 65.11 66.04 -97.30
C TRP A 271 66.62 66.15 -97.54
N GLN A 272 67.37 65.10 -97.21
CA GLN A 272 68.81 65.04 -97.42
C GLN A 272 69.17 65.03 -98.91
N ARG A 273 68.40 64.33 -99.76
CA ARG A 273 68.50 64.44 -101.22
C ARG A 273 68.23 65.87 -101.69
N LYS A 274 67.12 66.48 -101.28
CA LYS A 274 66.79 67.88 -101.62
C LYS A 274 67.88 68.87 -101.18
N LEU A 275 68.47 68.67 -100.00
CA LEU A 275 69.57 69.50 -99.50
C LEU A 275 70.84 69.31 -100.35
N LYS A 276 71.14 68.08 -100.77
CA LYS A 276 72.27 67.80 -101.66
C LYS A 276 72.07 68.44 -103.03
N GLU A 277 70.89 68.31 -103.62
CA GLU A 277 70.50 68.99 -104.86
C GLU A 277 70.61 70.52 -104.72
N ALA A 278 70.13 71.09 -103.61
CA ALA A 278 70.26 72.52 -103.34
C ALA A 278 71.73 72.96 -103.16
N LYS A 279 72.58 72.15 -102.51
CA LYS A 279 74.01 72.42 -102.41
C LYS A 279 74.70 72.34 -103.77
N GLU A 280 74.37 71.35 -104.59
CA GLU A 280 74.89 71.20 -105.95
C GLU A 280 74.48 72.39 -106.82
N ALA A 281 73.22 72.85 -106.73
CA ALA A 281 72.76 74.08 -107.36
C ALA A 281 73.51 75.32 -106.87
N ASN A 282 73.87 75.39 -105.58
CA ASN A 282 74.63 76.49 -105.01
C ASN A 282 76.12 76.45 -105.41
N THR A 283 76.70 75.26 -105.64
CA THR A 283 78.05 75.12 -106.21
C THR A 283 78.10 75.53 -107.68
N VAL A 284 77.00 75.43 -108.43
CA VAL A 284 76.87 75.98 -109.80
C VAL A 284 76.87 77.52 -109.80
N VAL A 285 76.38 78.17 -108.73
CA VAL A 285 76.38 79.64 -108.60
C VAL A 285 77.77 80.21 -108.29
N VAL A 286 78.65 79.44 -107.63
CA VAL A 286 80.01 79.91 -107.29
C VAL A 286 81.00 79.75 -108.46
N SER A 287 80.62 79.07 -109.55
CA SER A 287 81.50 78.81 -110.69
C SER A 287 80.96 79.34 -112.02
N MET A 288 80.80 80.65 -112.19
CA MET A 288 80.82 81.27 -113.53
C MET A 288 81.40 82.70 -113.48
N PRO A 289 82.46 83.03 -114.25
CA PRO A 289 83.15 84.30 -114.12
C PRO A 289 83.08 85.22 -115.38
N TYR A 290 83.24 86.53 -115.12
CA TYR A 290 83.69 87.66 -115.98
C TYR A 290 82.78 88.30 -117.07
N LYS A 291 82.54 89.63 -116.88
CA LYS A 291 82.65 90.79 -117.83
C LYS A 291 81.75 90.80 -119.09
N LEU A 292 81.11 91.88 -119.60
CA LEU A 292 81.14 93.33 -119.38
C LEU A 292 79.97 93.98 -120.19
N ASN A 293 79.69 95.26 -119.88
CA ASN A 293 79.11 96.35 -120.69
C ASN A 293 77.69 96.81 -120.31
N LEU A 294 77.46 97.98 -119.70
CA LEU A 294 77.87 99.38 -120.01
C LEU A 294 76.96 100.05 -121.04
N LEU A 295 75.79 100.53 -120.59
CA LEU A 295 75.22 101.87 -120.85
C LEU A 295 73.73 101.92 -120.44
N THR A 296 73.47 102.18 -119.17
CA THR A 296 72.33 102.99 -118.72
C THR A 296 72.79 103.76 -117.48
N LEU A 297 73.40 104.90 -117.80
CA LEU A 297 73.82 105.93 -116.87
C LEU A 297 72.58 106.65 -116.34
N LYS A 298 72.56 106.87 -115.02
CA LYS A 298 71.94 108.03 -114.35
C LYS A 298 70.43 108.22 -114.52
N LEU A 299 69.68 107.78 -113.51
CA LEU A 299 68.74 108.67 -112.85
C LEU A 299 68.71 108.37 -111.34
N ILE A 300 68.83 109.44 -110.55
CA ILE A 300 68.40 109.57 -109.15
C ILE A 300 69.38 109.10 -108.08
N TYR A 301 70.39 109.94 -107.89
CA TYR A 301 70.92 110.33 -106.58
C TYR A 301 69.89 111.28 -105.95
N PHE A 302 69.17 110.89 -104.88
CA PHE A 302 68.81 111.78 -103.75
C PHE A 302 68.04 111.03 -102.65
N PHE A 303 68.34 111.38 -101.41
CA PHE A 303 67.80 110.91 -100.12
C PHE A 303 68.42 109.67 -99.44
N LEU A 304 69.59 109.89 -98.83
CA LEU A 304 69.83 109.57 -97.41
C LEU A 304 68.96 110.53 -96.54
N PRO A 305 68.67 110.29 -95.23
CA PRO A 305 69.66 109.81 -94.26
C PRO A 305 69.14 108.99 -93.04
N PHE A 306 70.10 108.56 -92.20
CA PHE A 306 70.04 108.48 -90.72
C PHE A 306 69.21 107.30 -90.13
N THR A 307 69.56 106.56 -89.05
CA THR A 307 70.45 106.77 -87.87
C THR A 307 70.60 105.45 -87.07
N ILE A 308 71.84 105.12 -86.65
CA ILE A 308 72.36 104.68 -85.32
C ILE A 308 71.52 103.74 -84.41
N ALA A 309 72.17 102.68 -83.87
CA ALA A 309 72.41 102.42 -82.43
C ALA A 309 72.26 100.95 -81.96
N THR A 310 73.38 100.38 -81.45
CA THR A 310 73.57 99.56 -80.22
C THR A 310 72.59 98.41 -79.92
N GLY A 311 72.95 97.22 -79.41
CA GLY A 311 74.06 96.75 -78.57
C GLY A 311 73.57 95.47 -77.84
N ILE A 312 74.47 94.49 -77.61
CA ILE A 312 74.90 94.03 -76.27
C ILE A 312 74.10 92.85 -75.63
N SER A 313 74.85 91.76 -75.41
CA SER A 313 74.90 90.81 -74.27
C SER A 313 73.72 89.94 -73.79
N ARG A 314 74.12 88.67 -73.56
CA ARG A 314 74.15 87.89 -72.28
C ARG A 314 73.14 86.74 -72.10
N VAL A 315 73.76 85.61 -71.71
CA VAL A 315 73.30 84.38 -71.02
C VAL A 315 72.49 83.40 -71.87
#